data_AF-A0A7S0VC18-F1
#
_entry.id   AF-A0A7S0VC18-F1
#
_cell.length_a   1.000
_cell.length_b   1.000
_cell.length_c   1.000
_cell.angle_alpha   90.00
_cell.angle_beta   90.00
_cell.angle_gamma   90.00
#
_symmetry.space_group_name_H-M   'P 1'
#
loop_
_entity.id
_entity.type
_entity.pdbx_description
1 polymer ?
#
loop_
_entity_poly.entity_id
_entity_poly.type
_entity_poly.pdbx_seq_one_letter_code
_entity_poly.pdbx_strand_id
1 'polypeptide(L)'
;GLEGVRGDLSVIDELLGYWNLADADSTLQQLEDALITRDFGVKTSVKICDELRERVKSGQIAKPADIRQAMKETIVGILEGGGSTDLILDDEKPAVLMMVGVNGGGKTTSIGKIANRFAKEGRTVMLAAGDTFRAAADAQLEEWCKRSETVMAPRSNAKSPAAVMFDAIDGALKDEVDVLIADTSGRLHTNKGLMTELTKVRGVFEKKLPKKP
;
A
#
# COMPACT_ATOMS: atom_id res chain seq x y z
N GLY A 1 16.51 3.29 2.58
CA GLY A 1 15.06 3.31 2.86
C GLY A 1 14.76 3.02 4.32
N LEU A 2 15.09 1.82 4.78
CA LEU A 2 14.82 1.36 6.16
C LEU A 2 16.01 1.50 7.12
N GLU A 3 17.06 2.23 6.74
CA GLU A 3 18.27 2.38 7.57
C GLU A 3 17.98 3.09 8.89
N GLY A 4 17.13 4.13 8.88
CA GLY A 4 16.69 4.81 10.10
C GLY A 4 15.93 3.87 11.05
N VAL A 5 14.93 3.14 10.54
CA VAL A 5 14.17 2.16 11.33
C VAL A 5 15.07 1.04 11.88
N ARG A 6 16.05 0.58 11.10
CA ARG A 6 17.03 -0.43 11.57
C ARG A 6 17.91 0.11 12.71
N GLY A 7 18.33 1.37 12.62
CA GLY A 7 19.06 2.03 13.70
C GLY A 7 18.20 2.18 14.95
N ASP A 8 16.93 2.53 14.79
CA ASP A 8 15.98 2.69 15.88
C ASP A 8 15.70 1.37 16.64
N LEU A 9 15.69 0.25 15.92
CA LEU A 9 15.51 -1.08 16.51
C LEU A 9 16.78 -1.64 17.18
N SER A 10 17.93 -0.97 17.11
CA SER A 10 19.15 -1.45 17.80
C SER A 10 19.02 -1.41 19.32
N VAL A 11 18.13 -0.58 19.87
CA VAL A 11 17.79 -0.54 21.30
C VAL A 11 17.26 -1.90 21.78
N ILE A 12 16.62 -2.67 20.89
CA ILE A 12 16.18 -4.03 21.19
C ILE A 12 17.39 -4.93 21.42
N ASP A 13 18.49 -4.75 20.68
CA ASP A 13 19.69 -5.57 20.86
C ASP A 13 20.36 -5.31 22.23
N GLU A 14 20.34 -4.05 22.70
CA GLU A 14 20.82 -3.71 24.05
C GLU A 14 19.96 -4.36 25.13
N LEU A 15 18.64 -4.28 24.98
CA LEU A 15 17.67 -4.87 25.90
C LEU A 15 17.79 -6.39 25.98
N LEU A 16 17.99 -7.04 24.82
CA LEU A 16 18.25 -8.49 24.74
C LEU A 16 19.62 -8.90 25.27
N GLY A 17 20.58 -7.97 25.36
CA GLY A 17 21.89 -8.20 25.98
C GLY A 17 21.81 -8.54 27.47
N TYR A 18 20.76 -8.08 28.16
CA TYR A 18 20.50 -8.36 29.57
C TYR A 18 19.60 -9.58 29.79
N TRP A 19 19.19 -10.26 28.71
CA TRP A 19 18.26 -11.38 28.80
C TRP A 19 18.83 -12.54 29.62
N ASN A 20 18.00 -13.03 30.54
CA ASN A 20 18.16 -14.33 31.17
C ASN A 20 16.77 -14.96 31.42
N LEU A 21 16.73 -16.28 31.66
CA LEU A 21 15.44 -16.97 31.86
C LEU A 21 14.69 -16.51 33.12
N ALA A 22 15.38 -16.06 34.17
CA ALA A 22 14.74 -15.66 35.42
C ALA A 22 13.98 -14.33 35.27
N ASP A 23 14.46 -13.43 34.41
CA ASP A 23 13.88 -12.11 34.18
C ASP A 23 13.10 -12.01 32.85
N ALA A 24 12.85 -13.14 32.20
CA ALA A 24 12.25 -13.23 30.88
C ALA A 24 10.97 -12.39 30.72
N ASP A 25 10.05 -12.46 31.69
CA ASP A 25 8.81 -11.69 31.65
C ASP A 25 9.04 -10.18 31.73
N SER A 26 10.00 -9.74 32.54
CA SER A 26 10.35 -8.31 32.66
C SER A 26 11.00 -7.80 31.37
N THR A 27 11.91 -8.56 30.79
CA THR A 27 12.55 -8.19 29.52
C THR A 27 11.54 -8.15 28.37
N LEU A 28 10.59 -9.11 28.31
CA LEU A 28 9.53 -9.08 27.30
C LEU A 28 8.58 -7.89 27.48
N GLN A 29 8.29 -7.46 28.71
CA GLN A 29 7.50 -6.25 28.95
C GLN A 29 8.21 -4.99 28.43
N GLN A 30 9.51 -4.86 28.71
CA GLN A 30 10.29 -3.73 28.20
C GLN A 30 10.42 -3.76 26.67
N LEU A 31 10.50 -4.96 26.08
CA LEU A 31 10.48 -5.13 24.63
C LEU A 31 9.15 -4.67 24.03
N GLU A 32 8.02 -4.97 24.67
CA GLU A 32 6.70 -4.52 24.24
C GLU A 32 6.61 -2.99 24.19
N ASP A 33 7.03 -2.32 25.27
CA ASP A 33 7.07 -0.87 25.36
C ASP A 33 7.98 -0.29 24.27
N ALA A 34 9.16 -0.89 24.06
CA ALA A 34 10.08 -0.49 23.01
C ALA A 34 9.43 -0.60 21.63
N LEU A 35 8.73 -1.70 21.32
CA LEU A 35 8.01 -1.85 20.05
C LEU A 35 6.95 -0.76 19.87
N ILE A 36 6.17 -0.46 20.91
CA ILE A 36 5.12 0.58 20.86
C ILE A 36 5.72 1.95 20.56
N THR A 37 6.84 2.31 21.19
CA THR A 37 7.52 3.60 20.91
C THR A 37 8.11 3.70 19.50
N ARG A 38 8.19 2.58 18.78
CA ARG A 38 8.69 2.48 17.40
C ARG A 38 7.58 2.25 16.38
N ASP A 39 6.38 2.75 16.67
CA ASP A 39 5.19 2.67 15.81
C ASP A 39 4.64 1.26 15.55
N PHE A 40 5.04 0.25 16.34
CA PHE A 40 4.26 -0.98 16.37
C PHE A 40 2.97 -0.72 17.14
N GLY A 41 1.82 -1.01 16.52
CA GLY A 41 0.53 -0.87 17.19
C GLY A 41 0.46 -1.78 18.42
N VAL A 42 -0.18 -1.30 19.51
CA VAL A 42 -0.28 -2.02 20.79
C VAL A 42 -0.67 -3.49 20.63
N LYS A 43 -1.71 -3.76 19.82
CA LYS A 43 -2.16 -5.14 19.55
C LYS A 43 -1.08 -6.02 18.92
N THR A 44 -0.28 -5.46 18.02
CA THR A 44 0.81 -6.17 17.34
C THR A 44 1.96 -6.40 18.31
N SER A 45 2.32 -5.41 19.13
CA SER A 45 3.38 -5.53 20.14
C SER A 45 3.07 -6.60 21.18
N VAL A 46 1.85 -6.60 21.73
CA VAL A 46 1.35 -7.63 22.65
C VAL A 46 1.43 -9.02 22.00
N LYS A 47 0.91 -9.16 20.77
CA LYS A 47 0.93 -10.44 20.05
C LYS A 47 2.36 -10.97 19.83
N ILE A 48 3.31 -10.09 19.50
CA ILE A 48 4.72 -10.47 19.34
C ILE A 48 5.28 -10.97 20.67
N CYS A 49 5.06 -10.25 21.77
CA CYS A 49 5.61 -10.59 23.07
C CYS A 49 4.98 -11.84 23.70
N ASP A 50 3.67 -12.06 23.50
CA ASP A 50 2.98 -13.27 23.94
C ASP A 50 3.51 -14.52 23.23
N GLU A 51 3.71 -14.46 21.92
CA GLU A 51 4.30 -15.56 21.14
C GLU A 51 5.73 -15.86 21.62
N LEU A 52 6.55 -14.83 21.88
CA LEU A 52 7.88 -15.00 22.44
C LEU A 52 7.83 -15.64 23.84
N ARG A 53 6.89 -15.23 24.69
CA ARG A 53 6.69 -15.79 26.04
C ARG A 53 6.37 -17.27 25.99
N GLU A 54 5.50 -17.70 25.08
CA GLU A 54 5.16 -19.12 24.90
C GLU A 54 6.34 -19.94 24.36
N ARG A 55 7.15 -19.35 23.46
CA ARG A 55 8.39 -19.98 22.97
C ARG A 55 9.47 -20.12 24.05
N VAL A 56 9.55 -19.18 24.99
CA VAL A 56 10.40 -19.29 26.18
C VAL A 56 9.90 -20.42 27.09
N LYS A 57 8.60 -20.44 27.41
CA LYS A 57 8.00 -21.49 28.27
C LYS A 57 8.16 -22.89 27.71
N SER A 58 8.06 -23.05 26.39
CA SER A 58 8.24 -24.32 25.69
C SER A 58 9.71 -24.72 25.50
N GLY A 59 10.66 -23.88 25.91
CA GLY A 59 12.11 -24.14 25.81
C GLY A 59 12.69 -23.96 24.41
N GLN A 60 11.94 -23.37 23.47
CA GLN A 60 12.42 -23.08 22.12
C GLN A 60 13.37 -21.87 22.08
N ILE A 61 13.27 -20.98 23.08
CA ILE A 61 14.17 -19.85 23.28
C ILE A 61 14.97 -20.11 24.55
N ALA A 62 16.27 -20.32 24.41
CA ALA A 62 17.17 -20.54 25.55
C ALA A 62 18.28 -19.48 25.62
N LYS A 63 18.60 -18.82 24.50
CA LYS A 63 19.68 -17.84 24.39
C LYS A 63 19.17 -16.51 23.81
N PRO A 64 19.83 -15.38 24.08
CA PRO A 64 19.47 -14.08 23.53
C PRO A 64 19.34 -14.06 21.99
N ALA A 65 20.20 -14.80 21.30
CA ALA A 65 20.18 -14.91 19.83
C ALA A 65 18.87 -15.55 19.31
N ASP A 66 18.27 -16.46 20.08
CA ASP A 66 17.05 -17.18 19.70
C ASP A 66 15.84 -16.23 19.72
N ILE A 67 15.83 -15.24 20.61
CA ILE A 67 14.75 -14.25 20.73
C ILE A 67 14.65 -13.40 19.48
N ARG A 68 15.79 -12.93 18.96
CA ARG A 68 15.83 -12.09 17.77
C ARG A 68 15.29 -12.84 16.56
N GLN A 69 15.68 -14.10 16.42
CA GLN A 69 15.21 -14.96 15.34
C GLN A 69 13.71 -15.26 15.48
N ALA A 70 13.26 -15.63 16.68
CA ALA A 70 11.84 -15.86 16.96
C ALA A 70 10.99 -14.60 16.72
N MET A 71 11.47 -13.41 17.10
CA MET A 71 10.77 -12.15 16.86
C MET A 71 10.60 -11.88 15.36
N LYS A 72 11.65 -12.11 14.57
CA LYS A 72 11.57 -11.99 13.10
C LYS A 72 10.55 -12.95 12.52
N GLU A 73 10.58 -14.22 12.92
CA GLU A 73 9.63 -15.24 12.47
C GLU A 73 8.19 -14.87 12.83
N THR A 74 7.96 -14.38 14.06
CA THR A 74 6.64 -13.93 14.49
C THR A 74 6.15 -12.74 13.66
N ILE A 75 7.00 -11.74 13.41
CA ILE A 75 6.65 -10.59 12.57
C ILE A 75 6.35 -11.04 11.13
N VAL A 76 7.19 -11.90 10.54
CA VAL A 76 6.97 -12.43 9.19
C VAL A 76 5.66 -13.21 9.13
N GLY A 77 5.39 -14.09 10.09
CA GLY A 77 4.14 -14.85 10.15
C GLY A 77 2.91 -13.96 10.32
N ILE A 78 3.02 -12.84 11.06
CA ILE A 78 1.95 -11.84 11.14
C ILE A 78 1.70 -11.20 9.76
N LEU A 79 2.75 -10.85 9.03
CA LEU A 79 2.65 -10.22 7.71
C LEU A 79 2.09 -11.19 6.66
N GLU A 80 2.57 -12.43 6.63
CA GLU A 80 2.11 -13.48 5.72
C GLU A 80 0.65 -13.88 5.98
N GLY A 81 0.19 -13.79 7.23
CA GLY A 81 -1.23 -13.95 7.59
C GLY A 81 -2.17 -12.93 6.95
N GLY A 82 -1.64 -11.84 6.36
CA GLY A 82 -2.39 -10.84 5.61
C GLY A 82 -2.82 -11.27 4.20
N GLY A 83 -2.32 -12.42 3.71
CA GLY A 83 -2.62 -12.94 2.38
C GLY A 83 -1.60 -12.52 1.31
N SER A 84 -1.93 -12.78 0.04
CA SER A 84 -1.02 -12.47 -1.07
C SER A 84 -0.79 -10.97 -1.22
N THR A 85 0.46 -10.61 -1.50
CA THR A 85 0.86 -9.23 -1.84
C THR A 85 0.91 -9.00 -3.35
N ASP A 86 0.65 -10.04 -4.15
CA ASP A 86 0.66 -9.95 -5.60
C ASP A 86 -0.51 -9.10 -6.09
N LEU A 87 -0.19 -8.22 -7.02
CA LEU A 87 -1.21 -7.49 -7.75
C LEU A 87 -1.76 -8.40 -8.86
N ILE A 88 -2.92 -8.98 -8.61
CA ILE A 88 -3.62 -9.82 -9.58
C ILE A 88 -4.27 -8.90 -10.62
N LEU A 89 -3.80 -9.00 -11.85
CA LEU A 89 -4.42 -8.36 -13.00
C LEU A 89 -5.21 -9.44 -13.74
N ASP A 90 -6.47 -9.16 -14.05
CA ASP A 90 -7.28 -10.06 -14.88
C ASP A 90 -6.66 -10.21 -16.27
N ASP A 91 -6.87 -11.38 -16.88
CA ASP A 91 -6.47 -11.64 -18.27
C ASP A 91 -7.31 -10.81 -19.28
N GLU A 92 -8.47 -10.31 -18.84
CA GLU A 92 -9.31 -9.42 -19.63
C GLU A 92 -8.79 -7.96 -19.57
N LYS A 93 -8.59 -7.35 -20.73
CA LYS A 93 -8.10 -5.96 -20.86
C LYS A 93 -9.25 -4.92 -20.86
N PRO A 94 -9.01 -3.69 -20.39
CA PRO A 94 -7.90 -3.29 -19.53
C PRO A 94 -8.12 -3.79 -18.08
N ALA A 95 -7.05 -4.18 -17.38
CA ALA A 95 -7.08 -4.25 -15.93
C ALA A 95 -7.14 -2.82 -15.35
N VAL A 96 -8.00 -2.57 -14.36
CA VAL A 96 -8.21 -1.21 -13.82
C VAL A 96 -7.63 -1.10 -12.41
N LEU A 97 -6.69 -0.17 -12.22
CA LEU A 97 -6.17 0.19 -10.90
C LEU A 97 -6.68 1.57 -10.50
N MET A 98 -7.50 1.64 -9.47
CA MET A 98 -7.95 2.91 -8.89
C MET A 98 -7.10 3.28 -7.67
N MET A 99 -6.38 4.41 -7.76
CA MET A 99 -5.52 4.87 -6.67
C MET A 99 -6.28 5.81 -5.75
N VAL A 100 -6.46 5.39 -4.49
CA VAL A 100 -7.20 6.15 -3.45
C VAL A 100 -6.30 6.53 -2.28
N GLY A 101 -6.67 7.61 -1.58
CA GLY A 101 -5.91 8.07 -0.41
C GLY A 101 -5.93 9.58 -0.23
N VAL A 102 -5.39 10.04 0.90
CA VAL A 102 -5.40 11.47 1.29
C VAL A 102 -4.43 12.31 0.46
N ASN A 103 -4.54 13.63 0.57
CA ASN A 103 -3.56 14.55 -0.01
C ASN A 103 -2.18 14.38 0.67
N GLY A 104 -1.11 14.50 -0.12
CA GLY A 104 0.25 14.32 0.38
C GLY A 104 0.72 12.86 0.52
N GLY A 105 -0.19 11.87 0.45
CA GLY A 105 0.16 10.44 0.52
C GLY A 105 0.90 9.87 -0.71
N GLY A 106 1.26 10.71 -1.67
CA GLY A 106 2.05 10.29 -2.84
C GLY A 106 1.30 9.56 -3.95
N LYS A 107 -0.04 9.63 -4.02
CA LYS A 107 -0.87 8.94 -5.05
C LYS A 107 -0.36 9.10 -6.49
N THR A 108 -0.32 10.33 -7.01
CA THR A 108 0.11 10.63 -8.38
C THR A 108 1.55 10.19 -8.64
N THR A 109 2.43 10.32 -7.63
CA THR A 109 3.82 9.82 -7.71
C THR A 109 3.88 8.29 -7.77
N SER A 110 3.06 7.59 -6.99
CA SER A 110 2.95 6.13 -7.01
C SER A 110 2.35 5.64 -8.31
N ILE A 111 1.36 6.35 -8.88
CA ILE A 111 0.81 6.07 -10.21
C ILE A 111 1.92 6.05 -11.25
N GLY A 112 2.74 7.10 -11.32
CA GLY A 112 3.85 7.15 -12.27
C GLY A 112 4.89 6.05 -12.07
N LYS A 113 5.17 5.66 -10.82
CA LYS A 113 6.07 4.52 -10.52
C LYS A 113 5.48 3.19 -10.98
N ILE A 114 4.19 2.95 -10.72
CA ILE A 114 3.49 1.73 -11.14
C ILE A 114 3.37 1.68 -12.66
N ALA A 115 3.02 2.80 -13.30
CA ALA A 115 2.96 2.94 -14.76
C ALA A 115 4.30 2.60 -15.41
N ASN A 116 5.40 3.17 -14.91
CA ASN A 116 6.75 2.86 -15.37
C ASN A 116 7.13 1.39 -15.17
N ARG A 117 6.69 0.77 -14.07
CA ARG A 117 6.92 -0.67 -13.85
C ARG A 117 6.21 -1.50 -14.93
N PHE A 118 4.91 -1.26 -15.16
CA PHE A 118 4.15 -2.00 -16.17
C PHE A 118 4.64 -1.75 -17.60
N ALA A 119 5.00 -0.51 -17.94
CA ALA A 119 5.60 -0.18 -19.22
C ALA A 119 6.92 -0.96 -19.46
N LYS A 120 7.77 -1.08 -18.42
CA LYS A 120 9.00 -1.90 -18.48
C LYS A 120 8.74 -3.40 -18.58
N GLU A 121 7.58 -3.86 -18.12
CA GLU A 121 7.11 -5.23 -18.31
C GLU A 121 6.50 -5.45 -19.71
N GLY A 122 6.50 -4.42 -20.58
CA GLY A 122 5.99 -4.49 -21.96
C GLY A 122 4.49 -4.28 -22.08
N ARG A 123 3.81 -3.87 -20.99
CA ARG A 123 2.37 -3.62 -20.99
C ARG A 123 2.05 -2.23 -21.53
N THR A 124 0.97 -2.10 -22.30
CA THR A 124 0.40 -0.80 -22.69
C THR A 124 -0.40 -0.22 -21.53
N VAL A 125 -0.03 0.98 -21.09
CA VAL A 125 -0.61 1.62 -19.90
C VAL A 125 -1.27 2.94 -20.27
N MET A 126 -2.48 3.16 -19.79
CA MET A 126 -3.20 4.43 -19.85
C MET A 126 -3.39 5.03 -18.47
N LEU A 127 -3.14 6.33 -18.31
CA LEU A 127 -3.35 7.07 -17.05
C LEU A 127 -4.57 7.98 -17.17
N ALA A 128 -5.46 7.94 -16.17
CA ALA A 128 -6.65 8.77 -16.11
C ALA A 128 -6.59 9.78 -14.95
N ALA A 129 -6.77 11.05 -15.26
CA ALA A 129 -6.72 12.14 -14.27
C ALA A 129 -8.07 12.37 -13.59
N GLY A 130 -8.39 11.56 -12.57
CA GLY A 130 -9.59 11.75 -11.77
C GLY A 130 -9.44 12.66 -10.55
N ASP A 131 -8.28 13.27 -10.32
CA ASP A 131 -8.10 14.31 -9.29
C ASP A 131 -8.57 15.66 -9.83
N THR A 132 -9.89 15.81 -9.99
CA THR A 132 -10.50 17.04 -10.55
C THR A 132 -10.50 18.20 -9.56
N PHE A 133 -10.03 18.00 -8.33
CA PHE A 133 -9.95 19.02 -7.30
C PHE A 133 -8.64 19.81 -7.36
N ARG A 134 -7.52 19.14 -7.68
CA ARG A 134 -6.21 19.79 -7.76
C ARG A 134 -5.91 20.23 -9.20
N ALA A 135 -5.95 21.53 -9.43
CA ALA A 135 -5.71 22.14 -10.75
C ALA A 135 -4.39 21.72 -11.45
N ALA A 136 -3.36 21.31 -10.69
CA ALA A 136 -2.07 20.88 -11.22
C ALA A 136 -1.88 19.34 -11.25
N ALA A 137 -2.88 18.55 -10.83
CA ALA A 137 -2.76 17.09 -10.83
C ALA A 137 -2.66 16.53 -12.25
N ASP A 138 -3.44 17.06 -13.19
CA ASP A 138 -3.42 16.66 -14.60
C ASP A 138 -2.03 16.89 -15.23
N ALA A 139 -1.46 18.09 -15.06
CA ALA A 139 -0.14 18.41 -15.59
C ALA A 139 0.97 17.54 -14.96
N GLN A 140 0.84 17.22 -13.66
CA GLN A 140 1.75 16.29 -12.99
C GLN A 140 1.64 14.88 -13.56
N LEU A 141 0.42 14.41 -13.84
CA LEU A 141 0.18 13.09 -14.40
C LEU A 141 0.65 13.01 -15.86
N GLU A 142 0.48 14.07 -16.66
CA GLU A 142 1.00 14.18 -18.02
C GLU A 142 2.54 14.08 -18.06
N GLU A 143 3.23 14.69 -17.10
CA GLU A 143 4.69 14.56 -16.99
C GLU A 143 5.09 13.12 -16.64
N TRP A 144 4.31 12.44 -15.80
CA TRP A 144 4.51 11.01 -15.56
C TRP A 144 4.30 10.18 -16.82
N CYS A 145 3.25 10.44 -17.61
CA CYS A 145 3.03 9.76 -18.89
C CYS A 145 4.26 9.84 -19.80
N LYS A 146 4.83 11.04 -19.95
CA LYS A 146 6.06 11.22 -20.76
C LYS A 146 7.24 10.43 -20.20
N ARG A 147 7.41 10.44 -18.88
CA ARG A 147 8.54 9.76 -18.20
C ARG A 147 8.43 8.25 -18.21
N SER A 148 7.22 7.69 -18.24
CA SER A 148 6.98 6.25 -18.29
C SER A 148 6.68 5.73 -19.69
N GLU A 149 6.68 6.59 -20.72
CA GLU A 149 6.30 6.24 -22.09
C GLU A 149 4.89 5.62 -22.17
N THR A 150 3.96 6.15 -21.38
CA THR A 150 2.56 5.70 -21.29
C THR A 150 1.61 6.74 -21.87
N VAL A 151 0.36 6.36 -22.12
CA VAL A 151 -0.63 7.27 -22.73
C VAL A 151 -1.51 7.92 -21.68
N MET A 152 -1.86 9.18 -21.91
CA MET A 152 -2.87 9.88 -21.12
C MET A 152 -4.26 9.57 -21.69
N ALA A 153 -5.23 9.30 -20.83
CA ALA A 153 -6.63 9.22 -21.25
C ALA A 153 -7.07 10.55 -21.90
N PRO A 154 -8.07 10.53 -22.80
CA PRO A 154 -8.59 11.75 -23.42
C PRO A 154 -8.98 12.78 -22.35
N ARG A 155 -8.59 14.04 -22.58
CA ARG A 155 -9.00 15.13 -21.68
C ARG A 155 -10.52 15.25 -21.71
N SER A 156 -11.15 15.00 -20.57
CA SER A 156 -12.57 15.24 -20.40
C SER A 156 -12.81 16.72 -20.09
N ASN A 157 -13.81 17.33 -20.73
CA ASN A 157 -14.31 18.64 -20.31
C ASN A 157 -15.14 18.56 -19.01
N ALA A 158 -15.32 17.35 -18.46
CA ALA A 158 -16.14 17.12 -17.29
C ALA A 158 -15.42 17.53 -16.00
N LYS A 159 -16.20 18.11 -15.09
CA LYS A 159 -15.71 18.56 -13.77
C LYS A 159 -15.75 17.46 -12.70
N SER A 160 -16.39 16.34 -12.99
CA SER A 160 -16.60 15.25 -12.02
C SER A 160 -15.70 14.05 -12.33
N PRO A 161 -15.04 13.43 -11.34
CA PRO A 161 -14.15 12.29 -11.59
C PRO A 161 -14.85 11.11 -12.25
N ALA A 162 -16.11 10.82 -11.89
CA ALA A 162 -16.86 9.73 -12.50
C ALA A 162 -17.02 9.90 -14.03
N ALA A 163 -17.24 11.12 -14.50
CA ALA A 163 -17.30 11.41 -15.94
C ALA A 163 -15.93 11.27 -16.60
N VAL A 164 -14.86 11.75 -15.96
CA VAL A 164 -13.48 11.53 -16.47
C VAL A 164 -13.18 10.04 -16.60
N MET A 165 -13.56 9.24 -15.61
CA MET A 165 -13.35 7.79 -15.60
C MET A 165 -14.18 7.07 -16.65
N PHE A 166 -15.37 7.60 -16.99
CA PHE A 166 -16.20 7.08 -18.07
C PHE A 166 -15.53 7.26 -19.43
N ASP A 167 -14.98 8.45 -19.69
CA ASP A 167 -14.26 8.72 -20.93
C ASP A 167 -12.95 7.93 -21.00
N ALA A 168 -12.26 7.79 -19.86
CA ALA A 168 -11.00 7.06 -19.78
C ALA A 168 -11.18 5.55 -20.05
N ILE A 169 -12.21 4.91 -19.50
CA ILE A 169 -12.45 3.50 -19.78
C ILE A 169 -12.87 3.26 -21.24
N ASP A 170 -13.61 4.20 -21.84
CA ASP A 170 -13.95 4.11 -23.27
C ASP A 170 -12.70 4.24 -24.16
N GLY A 171 -11.78 5.14 -23.82
CA GLY A 171 -10.48 5.23 -24.48
C GLY A 171 -9.65 3.95 -24.31
N ALA A 172 -9.56 3.44 -23.08
CA ALA A 172 -8.78 2.26 -22.76
C ALA A 172 -9.30 0.99 -23.46
N LEU A 173 -10.63 0.83 -23.56
CA LEU A 173 -11.26 -0.27 -24.31
C LEU A 173 -11.02 -0.14 -25.82
N LYS A 174 -11.14 1.07 -26.37
CA LYS A 174 -10.93 1.33 -27.79
C LYS A 174 -9.48 1.07 -28.22
N ASP A 175 -8.54 1.49 -27.38
CA ASP A 175 -7.10 1.39 -27.66
C ASP A 175 -6.52 0.04 -27.18
N GLU A 176 -7.37 -0.86 -26.66
CA GLU A 176 -7.04 -2.20 -26.18
C GLU A 176 -5.84 -2.25 -25.21
N VAL A 177 -5.74 -1.25 -24.33
CA VAL A 177 -4.60 -1.14 -23.40
C VAL A 177 -4.64 -2.25 -22.34
N ASP A 178 -3.47 -2.70 -21.91
CA ASP A 178 -3.37 -3.73 -20.87
C ASP A 178 -3.84 -3.22 -19.51
N VAL A 179 -3.49 -1.99 -19.15
CA VAL A 179 -3.71 -1.43 -17.82
C VAL A 179 -4.21 0.01 -17.89
N LEU A 180 -5.32 0.29 -17.20
CA LEU A 180 -5.81 1.63 -16.93
C LEU A 180 -5.54 1.98 -15.45
N ILE A 181 -4.76 3.03 -15.19
CA ILE A 181 -4.50 3.51 -13.82
C ILE A 181 -5.21 4.85 -13.62
N ALA A 182 -6.16 4.86 -12.69
CA ALA A 182 -7.00 6.00 -12.37
C ALA A 182 -6.47 6.75 -11.13
N ASP A 183 -6.08 8.02 -11.30
CA ASP A 183 -5.91 8.95 -10.18
C ASP A 183 -7.27 9.37 -9.64
N THR A 184 -7.34 9.69 -8.34
CA THR A 184 -8.57 10.16 -7.70
C THR A 184 -8.30 11.34 -6.80
N SER A 185 -9.32 12.18 -6.61
CA SER A 185 -9.27 13.28 -5.66
C SER A 185 -8.78 12.82 -4.28
N GLY A 186 -7.71 13.43 -3.78
CA GLY A 186 -7.33 13.31 -2.38
C GLY A 186 -8.03 14.35 -1.52
N ARG A 187 -8.48 13.96 -0.32
CA ARG A 187 -8.92 14.92 0.71
C ARG A 187 -8.12 14.72 1.99
N LEU A 188 -7.96 15.80 2.75
CA LEU A 188 -7.16 15.81 3.98
C LEU A 188 -7.80 14.94 5.09
N HIS A 189 -9.13 14.84 5.09
CA HIS A 189 -9.89 13.95 5.94
C HIS A 189 -10.85 13.13 5.08
N THR A 190 -11.02 11.85 5.43
CA THR A 190 -12.10 11.02 4.91
C THR A 190 -13.42 11.63 5.30
N ASN A 191 -14.24 12.02 4.33
CA ASN A 191 -15.56 12.57 4.56
C ASN A 191 -16.60 11.90 3.65
N LYS A 192 -17.89 12.05 3.98
CA LYS A 192 -19.00 11.42 3.24
C LYS A 192 -18.99 11.78 1.74
N GLY A 193 -18.56 13.00 1.40
CA GLY A 193 -18.42 13.46 0.03
C GLY A 193 -17.42 12.63 -0.78
N LEU A 194 -16.21 12.43 -0.25
CA LEU A 194 -15.17 11.59 -0.87
C LEU A 194 -15.66 10.15 -1.07
N MET A 195 -16.28 9.55 -0.05
CA MET A 195 -16.78 8.18 -0.17
C MET A 195 -17.88 8.06 -1.24
N THR A 196 -18.75 9.07 -1.36
CA THR A 196 -19.78 9.10 -2.39
C THR A 196 -19.18 9.24 -3.79
N GLU A 197 -18.15 10.06 -3.92
CA GLU A 197 -17.39 10.29 -5.17
C GLU A 197 -16.68 9.01 -5.63
N LEU A 198 -16.00 8.30 -4.72
CA LEU A 198 -15.34 7.02 -5.00
C LEU A 198 -16.34 5.92 -5.38
N THR A 199 -17.49 5.83 -4.69
CA THR A 199 -18.54 4.86 -5.06
C THR A 199 -19.10 5.13 -6.46
N LYS A 200 -19.26 6.39 -6.85
CA LYS A 200 -19.70 6.76 -8.20
C LYS A 200 -18.67 6.36 -9.26
N VAL A 201 -17.38 6.60 -8.99
CA VAL A 201 -16.30 6.16 -9.89
C VAL A 201 -16.30 4.64 -10.04
N ARG A 202 -16.41 3.89 -8.94
CA ARG A 202 -16.50 2.42 -9.00
C ARG A 202 -17.67 1.95 -9.85
N GLY A 203 -18.85 2.54 -9.68
CA GLY A 203 -20.04 2.19 -10.46
C GLY A 203 -19.90 2.44 -11.97
N VAL A 204 -19.03 3.36 -12.40
CA VAL A 204 -18.69 3.54 -13.82
C VAL A 204 -17.95 2.33 -14.36
N PHE A 205 -16.94 1.85 -13.63
CA PHE A 205 -16.17 0.68 -14.02
C PHE A 205 -17.03 -0.59 -13.99
N GLU A 206 -17.84 -0.80 -12.95
CA GLU A 206 -18.78 -1.94 -12.86
C GLU A 206 -19.74 -1.99 -14.07
N LYS A 207 -20.21 -0.83 -14.55
CA LYS A 207 -21.12 -0.76 -15.71
C LYS A 207 -20.43 -1.09 -17.04
N LYS A 208 -19.17 -0.67 -17.20
CA LYS A 208 -18.40 -0.84 -18.44
C LYS A 208 -17.65 -2.17 -18.48
N LEU A 209 -17.35 -2.73 -17.32
CA LEU A 209 -16.61 -3.97 -17.10
C LEU A 209 -17.38 -4.90 -16.14
N PRO A 210 -18.59 -5.37 -16.51
CA PRO A 210 -19.49 -6.10 -15.60
C PRO A 210 -18.98 -7.46 -15.10
N LYS A 211 -17.83 -7.93 -15.62
CA LYS A 211 -17.18 -9.18 -15.23
C LYS A 211 -15.90 -9.00 -14.42
N LYS A 212 -15.52 -7.76 -14.09
CA LYS A 212 -14.27 -7.45 -13.38
C LYS A 212 -14.53 -7.05 -11.92
N PRO A 213 -13.67 -7.47 -10.97
CA PRO A 213 -13.80 -7.15 -9.55
C PRO A 213 -13.54 -5.68 -9.21
#